data_AF-A0A447U9B0-F1
#
_entry.id   AF-A0A447U9B0-F1
#
_cell.length_a   1.000
_cell.length_b   1.000
_cell.length_c   1.000
_cell.angle_alpha   90.00
_cell.angle_beta   90.00
_cell.angle_gamma   90.00
#
_symmetry.space_group_name_H-M   'P 1'
#
loop_
_entity.id
_entity.type
_entity.pdbx_description
1 polymer ?
#
loop_
_entity_poly.entity_id
_entity_poly.type
_entity_poly.pdbx_seq_one_letter_code
_entity_poly.pdbx_strand_id
1 'polypeptide(L)'
;MVFDPHLISIIAIFYNIAAMLGGIFYGTLSERIGRKKAIMIAAFLALPVLPLWAFSSGSFTIGLGAFLMQFMVQGAWGVVPTWLNELVPANARAVLPGFVYQLGNLLASVNATLQARIAETHGGNYGLAMAIVAGAVAILICVFVAFGRETRGVVISGTDSDALPESAIGHRT
;
A
#
# COMPACT_ATOMS: atom_id res chain seq x y z
N MET A 1 -8.35 22.85 21.08
CA MET A 1 -9.23 23.17 19.94
C MET A 1 -10.28 22.09 19.85
N VAL A 2 -11.56 22.44 20.03
CA VAL A 2 -12.67 21.50 19.77
C VAL A 2 -13.05 21.70 18.31
N PHE A 3 -12.77 20.71 17.46
CA PHE A 3 -13.19 20.74 16.07
C PHE A 3 -14.68 20.44 15.99
N ASP A 4 -15.41 21.18 15.15
CA ASP A 4 -16.82 20.93 14.87
C ASP A 4 -16.97 19.52 14.27
N PRO A 5 -17.83 18.64 14.82
CA PRO A 5 -18.11 17.32 14.25
C PRO A 5 -18.46 17.35 12.76
N HIS A 6 -19.09 18.43 12.29
CA HIS A 6 -19.39 18.63 10.88
C HIS A 6 -18.12 18.76 10.03
N LEU A 7 -17.12 19.52 10.50
CA LEU A 7 -15.83 19.68 9.81
C LEU A 7 -15.03 18.39 9.77
N ILE A 8 -15.00 17.63 10.88
CA ILE A 8 -14.33 16.32 10.92
C ILE A 8 -14.98 15.37 9.89
N SER A 9 -16.30 15.38 9.80
CA SER A 9 -17.05 14.54 8.85
C SER A 9 -16.79 14.94 7.39
N ILE A 10 -16.73 16.25 7.09
CA ILE A 10 -16.36 16.75 5.76
C ILE A 10 -14.95 16.30 5.39
N ILE A 11 -13.97 16.52 6.27
CA ILE A 11 -12.59 16.05 6.05
C ILE A 11 -12.57 14.54 5.84
N ALA A 12 -13.41 13.79 6.57
CA ALA A 12 -13.52 12.36 6.42
C ALA A 12 -14.00 11.93 5.04
N ILE A 13 -15.06 12.56 4.54
CA ILE A 13 -15.60 12.31 3.20
C ILE A 13 -14.53 12.62 2.14
N PHE A 14 -13.88 13.78 2.23
CA PHE A 14 -12.86 14.19 1.28
C PHE A 14 -11.66 13.23 1.22
N TYR A 15 -11.14 12.78 2.36
CA TYR A 15 -10.01 11.85 2.35
C TYR A 15 -10.41 10.47 1.77
N ASN A 16 -11.66 10.01 1.97
CA ASN A 16 -12.12 8.74 1.41
C ASN A 16 -12.28 8.82 -0.12
N ILE A 17 -12.72 9.97 -0.64
CA ILE A 17 -12.70 10.21 -2.08
C ILE A 17 -11.26 10.16 -2.60
N ALA A 18 -10.32 10.80 -1.90
CA ALA A 18 -8.90 10.74 -2.23
C ALA A 18 -8.37 9.29 -2.26
N ALA A 19 -8.78 8.47 -1.29
CA ALA A 19 -8.42 7.05 -1.21
C ALA A 19 -8.84 6.28 -2.47
N MET A 20 -10.08 6.46 -2.91
CA MET A 20 -10.61 5.82 -4.11
C MET A 20 -9.85 6.26 -5.36
N LEU A 21 -9.63 7.57 -5.51
CA LEU A 21 -8.88 8.13 -6.64
C LEU A 21 -7.43 7.64 -6.65
N GLY A 22 -6.79 7.57 -5.49
CA GLY A 22 -5.42 7.08 -5.32
C GLY A 22 -5.28 5.62 -5.74
N GLY A 23 -6.20 4.76 -5.29
CA GLY A 23 -6.24 3.34 -5.67
C GLY A 23 -6.38 3.15 -7.19
N ILE A 24 -7.30 3.87 -7.84
CA ILE A 24 -7.51 3.79 -9.29
C ILE A 24 -6.29 4.33 -10.05
N PHE A 25 -5.77 5.47 -9.63
CA PHE A 25 -4.63 6.12 -10.29
C PHE A 25 -3.37 5.26 -10.21
N TYR A 26 -2.98 4.81 -9.01
CA TYR A 26 -1.80 3.97 -8.85
C TYR A 26 -2.01 2.55 -9.38
N GLY A 27 -3.23 2.02 -9.32
CA GLY A 27 -3.58 0.76 -9.97
C GLY A 27 -3.31 0.81 -11.48
N THR A 28 -3.90 1.79 -12.17
CA THR A 28 -3.69 1.98 -13.62
C THR A 28 -2.26 2.35 -13.98
N LEU A 29 -1.60 3.17 -13.17
CA LEU A 29 -0.20 3.53 -13.35
C LEU A 29 0.71 2.30 -13.22
N SER A 30 0.43 1.42 -12.26
CA SER A 30 1.23 0.22 -12.00
C SER A 30 1.26 -0.76 -13.19
N GLU A 31 0.20 -0.82 -14.00
CA GLU A 31 0.18 -1.58 -15.26
C GLU A 31 1.18 -0.99 -16.27
N ARG A 32 1.30 0.35 -16.32
CA ARG A 32 2.11 1.06 -17.32
C ARG A 32 3.58 1.14 -16.97
N ILE A 33 3.92 1.30 -15.70
CA ILE A 33 5.32 1.49 -15.26
C ILE A 33 5.92 0.28 -14.52
N GLY A 34 5.08 -0.66 -14.07
CA GLY A 34 5.47 -1.77 -13.20
C GLY A 34 5.01 -1.56 -11.75
N ARG A 35 4.71 -2.66 -11.05
CA ARG A 35 4.17 -2.64 -9.68
C ARG A 35 5.11 -1.99 -8.69
N LYS A 36 6.38 -2.40 -8.75
CA LYS A 36 7.44 -1.92 -7.85
C LYS A 36 7.58 -0.40 -7.95
N LYS A 37 7.64 0.13 -9.17
CA LYS A 37 7.78 1.58 -9.41
C LYS A 37 6.57 2.37 -8.90
N ALA A 38 5.36 1.86 -9.11
CA ALA A 38 4.15 2.52 -8.61
C ALA A 38 4.13 2.60 -7.07
N ILE A 39 4.48 1.52 -6.37
CA ILE A 39 4.55 1.51 -4.90
C ILE A 39 5.65 2.45 -4.40
N MET A 40 6.83 2.46 -5.03
CA MET A 40 7.92 3.36 -4.64
C MET A 40 7.55 4.83 -4.85
N ILE A 41 6.90 5.19 -5.95
CA ILE A 41 6.46 6.57 -6.20
C ILE A 41 5.45 7.00 -5.15
N ALA A 42 4.47 6.15 -4.84
CA ALA A 42 3.47 6.43 -3.81
C ALA A 42 4.12 6.64 -2.44
N ALA A 43 5.02 5.73 -2.02
CA ALA A 43 5.70 5.82 -0.74
C ALA A 43 6.66 7.02 -0.67
N PHE A 44 7.38 7.32 -1.75
CA PHE A 44 8.28 8.47 -1.81
C PHE A 44 7.53 9.80 -1.77
N LEU A 45 6.39 9.91 -2.47
CA LEU A 45 5.53 11.10 -2.42
C LEU A 45 4.78 11.24 -1.08
N ALA A 46 4.58 10.15 -0.33
CA ALA A 46 4.01 10.22 1.01
C ALA A 46 4.97 10.86 2.04
N LEU A 47 6.29 10.69 1.89
CA LEU A 47 7.29 11.24 2.82
C LEU A 47 7.24 12.78 2.97
N PRO A 48 7.20 13.61 1.91
CA PRO A 48 7.06 15.06 2.06
C PRO A 48 5.66 15.51 2.49
N VAL A 49 4.63 14.69 2.28
CA VAL A 49 3.25 14.98 2.69
C VAL A 49 3.05 14.66 4.18
N LEU A 50 3.81 13.73 4.73
CA LEU A 50 3.68 13.28 6.11
C LEU A 50 3.87 14.41 7.16
N PRO A 51 4.88 15.31 7.06
CA PRO A 51 4.98 16.45 7.97
C PRO A 51 3.78 17.40 7.86
N LEU A 52 3.26 17.58 6.64
CA LEU A 52 2.07 18.40 6.40
C LEU A 52 0.83 17.79 7.07
N TRP A 53 0.70 16.47 7.07
CA TRP A 53 -0.41 15.79 7.74
C TRP A 53 -0.26 15.74 9.27
N ALA A 54 0.96 15.51 9.76
CA ALA A 54 1.20 15.28 11.19
C ALA A 54 1.35 16.57 12.03
N PHE A 55 1.88 17.64 11.45
CA PHE A 55 2.17 18.88 12.18
C PHE A 55 1.29 20.07 11.77
N SER A 56 0.33 19.88 10.86
CA SER A 56 -0.58 20.95 10.47
C SER A 56 -1.58 21.29 11.57
N SER A 57 -1.77 22.59 11.82
CA SER A 57 -2.66 23.13 12.84
C SER A 57 -3.91 23.84 12.28
N GLY A 58 -4.00 24.04 10.95
CA GLY A 58 -5.16 24.64 10.29
C GLY A 58 -6.13 23.61 9.70
N SER A 59 -7.45 23.83 9.83
CA SER A 59 -8.47 22.89 9.33
C SER A 59 -8.33 22.59 7.82
N PHE A 60 -7.98 23.59 7.02
CA PHE A 60 -7.75 23.42 5.58
C PHE A 60 -6.49 22.60 5.29
N THR A 61 -5.37 22.90 5.95
CA THR A 61 -4.10 22.18 5.75
C THR A 61 -4.15 20.75 6.31
N ILE A 62 -4.90 20.49 7.38
CA ILE A 62 -5.19 19.13 7.86
C ILE A 62 -6.01 18.36 6.82
N GLY A 63 -7.06 18.98 6.26
CA GLY A 63 -7.88 18.37 5.21
C GLY A 63 -7.06 18.04 3.96
N LEU A 64 -6.22 18.98 3.51
CA LEU A 64 -5.32 18.77 2.38
C LEU A 64 -4.27 17.69 2.65
N GLY A 65 -3.64 17.72 3.83
CA GLY A 65 -2.69 16.70 4.26
C GLY A 65 -3.32 15.31 4.31
N ALA A 66 -4.54 15.19 4.85
CA ALA A 66 -5.28 13.93 4.91
C ALA A 66 -5.67 13.43 3.52
N PHE A 67 -6.12 14.32 2.63
CA PHE A 67 -6.41 14.01 1.23
C PHE A 67 -5.19 13.45 0.51
N LEU A 68 -4.07 14.16 0.58
CA LEU A 68 -2.83 13.75 -0.10
C LEU A 68 -2.27 12.45 0.50
N MET A 69 -2.25 12.32 1.82
CA MET A 69 -1.84 11.08 2.48
C MET A 69 -2.69 9.90 2.03
N GLN A 70 -4.01 10.05 2.02
CA GLN A 70 -4.91 8.96 1.64
C GLN A 70 -4.81 8.62 0.15
N PHE A 71 -4.58 9.60 -0.71
CA PHE A 71 -4.32 9.34 -2.13
C PHE A 71 -3.06 8.49 -2.33
N MET A 72 -1.97 8.81 -1.63
CA MET A 72 -0.70 8.08 -1.78
C MET A 72 -0.74 6.71 -1.09
N VAL A 73 -1.16 6.66 0.17
CA VAL A 73 -1.19 5.43 0.97
C VAL A 73 -2.12 4.40 0.35
N GLN A 74 -3.33 4.80 -0.06
CA GLN A 74 -4.31 3.88 -0.64
C GLN A 74 -3.94 3.46 -2.05
N GLY A 75 -3.21 4.31 -2.77
CA GLY A 75 -2.57 3.95 -4.02
C GLY A 75 -1.58 2.80 -3.88
N ALA A 76 -0.65 2.89 -2.90
CA ALA A 76 0.26 1.79 -2.59
C ALA A 76 -0.50 0.54 -2.11
N TRP A 77 -1.49 0.73 -1.25
CA TRP A 77 -2.30 -0.34 -0.66
C TRP A 77 -3.04 -1.18 -1.71
N GLY A 78 -3.53 -0.56 -2.78
CA GLY A 78 -4.18 -1.26 -3.88
C GLY A 78 -3.23 -2.07 -4.77
N VAL A 79 -1.95 -1.67 -4.86
CA VAL A 79 -0.97 -2.30 -5.75
C VAL A 79 -0.22 -3.45 -5.06
N VAL A 80 0.00 -3.38 -3.75
CA VAL A 80 0.76 -4.38 -2.97
C VAL A 80 0.19 -5.81 -3.07
N PRO A 81 -1.13 -6.06 -2.89
CA PRO A 81 -1.69 -7.40 -2.99
C PRO A 81 -1.51 -8.01 -4.39
N THR A 82 -1.67 -7.20 -5.44
CA THR A 82 -1.43 -7.61 -6.83
C THR A 82 0.05 -7.96 -7.04
N TRP A 83 0.96 -7.13 -6.54
CA TRP A 83 2.40 -7.40 -6.60
C TRP A 83 2.79 -8.69 -5.88
N LEU A 84 2.22 -8.95 -4.70
CA LEU A 84 2.42 -10.21 -3.97
C LEU A 84 1.90 -11.40 -4.78
N ASN A 85 0.68 -11.34 -5.32
CA ASN A 85 0.11 -12.40 -6.14
C ASN A 85 1.00 -12.78 -7.34
N GLU A 86 1.68 -11.81 -7.95
CA GLU A 86 2.60 -12.03 -9.06
C GLU A 86 3.91 -12.71 -8.60
N LEU A 87 4.36 -12.48 -7.36
CA LEU A 87 5.57 -13.11 -6.79
C LEU A 87 5.35 -14.54 -6.32
N VAL A 88 4.12 -14.90 -5.95
CA VAL A 88 3.80 -16.23 -5.40
C VAL A 88 3.62 -17.27 -6.52
N PRO A 89 4.20 -18.48 -6.38
CA PRO A 89 3.99 -19.59 -7.33
C PRO A 89 2.52 -20.02 -7.38
N ALA A 90 2.06 -20.48 -8.55
CA ALA A 90 0.63 -20.70 -8.85
C ALA A 90 -0.11 -21.56 -7.82
N ASN A 91 0.56 -22.55 -7.24
CA ASN A 91 0.03 -23.45 -6.22
C ASN A 91 -0.28 -22.79 -4.86
N ALA A 92 0.31 -21.64 -4.54
CA ALA A 92 0.18 -20.98 -3.24
C ALA A 92 -0.50 -19.59 -3.30
N ARG A 93 -0.90 -19.13 -4.49
CA ARG A 93 -1.46 -17.78 -4.71
C ARG A 93 -2.74 -17.48 -3.91
N ALA A 94 -3.53 -18.50 -3.58
CA ALA A 94 -4.75 -18.31 -2.81
C ALA A 94 -4.49 -18.07 -1.31
N VAL A 95 -3.43 -18.67 -0.75
CA VAL A 95 -3.22 -18.74 0.71
C VAL A 95 -2.14 -17.76 1.18
N LEU A 96 -1.02 -17.67 0.44
CA LEU A 96 0.15 -16.94 0.90
C LEU A 96 -0.07 -15.42 0.99
N PRO A 97 -0.73 -14.74 0.03
CA PRO A 97 -1.01 -13.30 0.15
C PRO A 97 -1.92 -12.99 1.33
N GLY A 98 -2.95 -13.81 1.55
CA GLY A 98 -3.86 -13.68 2.70
C GLY A 98 -3.15 -13.89 4.03
N PHE A 99 -2.29 -14.91 4.11
CA PHE A 99 -1.48 -15.17 5.31
C PHE A 99 -0.52 -14.01 5.62
N VAL A 100 0.21 -13.51 4.62
CA VAL A 100 1.12 -12.37 4.77
C VAL A 100 0.36 -11.12 5.19
N TYR A 101 -0.83 -10.89 4.63
CA TYR A 101 -1.68 -9.76 5.01
C TYR A 101 -2.12 -9.85 6.48
N GLN A 102 -2.55 -11.02 6.94
CA GLN A 102 -2.95 -11.21 8.34
C GLN A 102 -1.79 -11.13 9.31
N LEU A 103 -0.61 -11.63 8.92
CA LEU A 103 0.62 -11.45 9.68
C LEU A 103 1.00 -9.96 9.78
N GLY A 104 0.84 -9.21 8.69
CA GLY A 104 0.99 -7.76 8.67
C GLY A 104 0.03 -7.06 9.63
N ASN A 105 -1.24 -7.45 9.64
CA ASN A 105 -2.23 -6.93 10.58
C ASN A 105 -1.90 -7.25 12.04
N LEU A 106 -1.36 -8.45 12.32
CA LEU A 106 -0.90 -8.82 13.66
C LEU A 106 0.22 -7.87 14.12
N LEU A 107 1.22 -7.61 13.27
CA LEU A 107 2.28 -6.65 13.57
C LEU A 107 1.73 -5.22 13.72
N ALA A 108 0.80 -4.82 12.84
CA ALA A 108 0.18 -3.49 12.87
C ALA A 108 -0.71 -3.27 14.10
N SER A 109 -1.22 -4.32 14.75
CA SER A 109 -2.04 -4.20 15.97
C SER A 109 -1.30 -3.50 17.11
N VAL A 110 0.02 -3.62 17.16
CA VAL A 110 0.87 -2.98 18.18
C VAL A 110 1.12 -1.51 17.88
N ASN A 111 0.87 -1.04 16.65
CA ASN A 111 1.18 0.34 16.24
C ASN A 111 0.41 1.38 17.04
N ALA A 112 -0.86 1.12 17.41
CA ALA A 112 -1.65 2.07 18.20
C ALA A 112 -1.05 2.26 19.60
N THR A 113 -0.68 1.16 20.26
CA THR A 113 -0.03 1.17 21.58
C THR A 113 1.35 1.80 21.52
N LEU A 114 2.13 1.51 20.47
CA LEU A 114 3.45 2.09 20.26
C LEU A 114 3.34 3.62 20.09
N GLN A 115 2.41 4.09 19.25
CA GLN A 115 2.18 5.53 19.05
C GLN A 115 1.73 6.23 20.34
N ALA A 116 0.85 5.60 21.13
CA ALA A 116 0.43 6.14 22.42
C ALA A 116 1.62 6.28 23.38
N ARG A 117 2.47 5.25 23.53
CA ARG A 117 3.66 5.33 24.40
C ARG A 117 4.68 6.36 23.93
N ILE A 118 4.90 6.47 22.61
CA ILE A 118 5.79 7.49 22.04
C ILE A 118 5.21 8.89 22.32
N ALA A 119 3.89 9.08 22.17
CA ALA A 119 3.25 10.35 22.46
C ALA A 119 3.38 10.71 23.95
N GLU A 120 3.12 9.77 24.86
CA GLU A 120 3.24 9.96 26.31
C GLU A 120 4.66 10.40 26.73
N THR A 121 5.69 9.75 26.19
CA THR A 121 7.09 10.11 26.47
C THR A 121 7.51 11.46 25.90
N HIS A 122 6.78 11.99 24.91
CA HIS A 122 7.02 13.29 24.27
C HIS A 122 5.99 14.35 24.68
N GLY A 123 5.40 14.24 25.86
CA GLY A 123 4.48 15.25 26.40
C GLY A 123 3.11 15.30 25.74
N GLY A 124 2.62 14.17 25.22
CA GLY A 124 1.32 14.05 24.55
C GLY A 124 1.34 14.43 23.07
N ASN A 125 2.51 14.55 22.44
CA ASN A 125 2.63 14.94 21.03
C ASN A 125 2.35 13.75 20.09
N TYR A 126 1.06 13.49 19.85
CA TYR A 126 0.61 12.46 18.91
C TYR A 126 1.06 12.72 17.47
N GLY A 127 1.13 13.98 17.03
CA GLY A 127 1.61 14.31 15.68
C GLY A 127 3.03 13.80 15.45
N LEU A 128 3.93 14.02 16.40
CA LEU A 128 5.30 13.51 16.36
C LEU A 128 5.34 11.98 16.36
N ALA A 129 4.57 11.33 17.23
CA ALA A 129 4.51 9.86 17.29
C ALA A 129 4.03 9.24 15.97
N MET A 130 2.96 9.80 15.40
CA MET A 130 2.41 9.38 14.11
C MET A 130 3.39 9.61 12.97
N ALA A 131 4.09 10.76 12.96
CA ALA A 131 5.09 11.10 11.96
C ALA A 131 6.27 10.11 11.98
N ILE A 132 6.80 9.79 13.17
CA ILE A 132 7.91 8.84 13.31
C ILE A 132 7.49 7.46 12.80
N VAL A 133 6.34 6.96 13.26
CA VAL A 133 5.87 5.62 12.91
C VAL A 133 5.55 5.52 11.42
N ALA A 134 4.74 6.45 10.88
CA ALA A 134 4.39 6.45 9.46
C ALA A 134 5.63 6.66 8.57
N GLY A 135 6.59 7.50 9.00
CA GLY A 135 7.82 7.78 8.27
C GLY A 135 8.74 6.56 8.24
N ALA A 136 8.91 5.89 9.39
CA ALA A 136 9.67 4.65 9.47
C ALA A 136 9.06 3.56 8.59
N VAL A 137 7.73 3.39 8.62
CA VAL A 137 7.04 2.43 7.76
C VAL A 137 7.18 2.77 6.28
N ALA A 138 7.02 4.04 5.89
CA ALA A 138 7.19 4.46 4.51
C ALA A 138 8.62 4.20 3.99
N ILE A 139 9.65 4.52 4.79
CA ILE A 139 11.05 4.20 4.46
C ILE A 139 11.25 2.70 4.35
N LEU A 140 10.72 1.92 5.30
CA LEU A 140 10.84 0.46 5.31
C LEU A 140 10.19 -0.14 4.06
N ILE A 141 9.02 0.35 3.64
CA ILE A 141 8.37 -0.03 2.38
C ILE A 141 9.26 0.33 1.20
N CYS A 142 9.78 1.56 1.12
CA CYS A 142 10.68 1.97 0.05
C CYS A 142 11.90 1.05 -0.05
N VAL A 143 12.53 0.72 1.09
CA VAL A 143 13.69 -0.17 1.15
C VAL A 143 13.32 -1.59 0.72
N PHE A 144 12.27 -2.19 1.29
CA PHE A 144 11.86 -3.55 0.93
C PHE A 144 11.44 -3.66 -0.54
N VAL A 145 10.70 -2.68 -1.05
CA VAL A 145 10.28 -2.65 -2.45
C VAL A 145 11.49 -2.43 -3.36
N ALA A 146 12.47 -1.62 -2.94
CA ALA A 146 13.73 -1.45 -3.68
C ALA A 146 14.53 -2.75 -3.79
N PHE A 147 14.56 -3.58 -2.73
CA PHE A 147 15.14 -4.94 -2.77
C PHE A 147 14.24 -5.99 -3.43
N GLY A 148 12.93 -5.71 -3.54
CA GLY A 148 11.96 -6.57 -4.20
C GLY A 148 12.22 -6.74 -5.70
N ARG A 149 11.93 -7.94 -6.22
CA ARG A 149 12.01 -8.24 -7.66
C ARG A 149 10.88 -7.52 -8.39
N GLU A 150 11.20 -6.94 -9.55
CA GLU A 150 10.18 -6.41 -10.47
C GLU A 150 9.45 -7.60 -11.11
N THR A 151 8.12 -7.57 -11.06
CA THR A 151 7.26 -8.68 -11.51
C THR A 151 6.49 -8.34 -12.79
N ARG A 152 6.71 -7.15 -13.36
CA ARG A 152 6.07 -6.73 -14.61
C ARG A 152 6.33 -7.74 -15.73
N GLY A 153 5.25 -8.33 -16.25
CA GLY A 153 5.30 -9.25 -17.38
C GLY A 153 5.48 -10.72 -17.02
N VAL A 154 5.37 -11.11 -15.74
CA VAL A 154 5.23 -12.53 -15.40
C VAL A 154 3.88 -12.99 -15.90
N VAL A 155 3.90 -13.71 -17.03
CA VAL A 155 2.75 -14.49 -17.50
C VAL A 155 2.38 -15.42 -16.34
N ILE A 156 1.16 -15.28 -15.83
CA ILE A 156 0.55 -16.25 -14.94
C ILE A 156 0.45 -17.52 -15.77
N SER A 157 1.50 -18.34 -15.77
CA SER A 157 1.57 -19.58 -16.52
C SER A 157 0.54 -20.53 -15.90
N GLY A 158 -0.65 -20.48 -16.46
CA GLY A 158 -1.67 -21.52 -16.44
C GLY A 158 -1.72 -22.14 -17.83
N THR A 159 -0.55 -22.48 -18.38
CA THR A 159 -0.47 -23.43 -19.48
C THR A 159 0.33 -24.58 -18.93
N ASP A 160 -0.38 -25.51 -18.31
CA ASP A 160 0.04 -26.89 -18.31
C ASP A 160 0.32 -27.25 -19.78
N SER A 161 1.59 -27.21 -20.14
CA SER A 161 2.16 -27.82 -21.33
C SER A 161 2.15 -29.35 -21.15
N ASP A 162 0.99 -29.90 -20.79
CA ASP A 162 0.74 -31.33 -20.62
C ASP A 162 -0.30 -31.85 -21.63
N ALA A 163 -0.53 -31.13 -22.73
CA ALA A 163 -1.16 -31.71 -23.92
C ALA A 163 -0.08 -32.26 -24.86
N LEU A 164 0.37 -33.48 -24.51
CA LEU A 164 0.99 -34.58 -25.26
C LEU A 164 1.65 -34.31 -26.65
N PRO A 165 2.82 -34.93 -26.94
CA PRO A 165 3.52 -34.78 -28.21
C PRO A 165 2.68 -35.23 -29.42
N GLU A 166 2.56 -34.33 -30.39
CA GLU A 166 1.93 -34.48 -31.70
C GLU A 166 2.78 -35.39 -32.63
N SER A 167 3.06 -36.64 -32.24
CA SER A 167 3.85 -37.56 -33.08
C SER A 167 3.48 -39.05 -32.98
N ALA A 168 2.27 -39.42 -32.54
CA ALA A 168 1.87 -40.82 -32.39
C ALA A 168 0.64 -41.27 -33.20
N ILE A 169 0.20 -40.52 -34.23
CA ILE A 169 -0.82 -41.01 -35.18
C ILE A 169 -0.33 -40.80 -36.61
N GLY A 170 0.80 -41.45 -36.92
CA GLY A 170 1.18 -41.81 -38.27
C GLY A 170 1.03 -43.32 -38.45
N HIS A 171 0.40 -43.72 -39.55
CA HIS A 171 0.28 -45.08 -40.06
C HIS A 171 -0.51 -46.10 -39.23
N ARG A 172 -1.79 -46.29 -39.60
CA ARG A 172 -2.24 -47.59 -40.12
C ARG A 172 -3.22 -47.39 -41.27
N THR A 173 -2.87 -48.06 -42.37
CA THR A 173 -3.65 -48.42 -43.55
C THR A 173 -5.07 -48.85 -43.25
#